data_AF-A0A966D093-F1
#
_entry.id   AF-A0A966D093-F1
#
_cell.length_a   1.000
_cell.length_b   1.000
_cell.length_c   1.000
_cell.angle_alpha   90.00
_cell.angle_beta   90.00
_cell.angle_gamma   90.00
#
_symmetry.space_group_name_H-M   'P 1'
#
loop_
_entity.id
_entity.type
_entity.pdbx_description
1 polymer ?
#
loop_
_entity_poly.entity_id
_entity_poly.type
_entity_poly.pdbx_seq_one_letter_code
_entity_poly.pdbx_strand_id
1 'polypeptide(L)'
;CYISSRLTGRSGNRGECAQICRNNFDLVNNNGGLIAGNKPLLSLKDLNLAGLIPQLANAGITSFKIEGRLKDESYVKNIVRYYRKITDSFLESDKSFAKASYGTLYGGFTPRPQNTFNRGFTTLFADGKRGMWNSGSSAKGTGEKLGIVKDVSFDKHGNLVFSHNSGIRIVNGDGLCIVTPDGIVQGLRANVAQGNVIYTNHRKSIPKGSVLYRNYDKEFEKELETNMPERVMEARIVFQSVGDRIVLDAQSEDGKRVSLVKESSFETAKDSERAKMAVYNQLQKRAGLYKFVVASYETDKQKFYPVSFLNECRREIAALLECGQAETGTRPYFSSVPAKTLQNKPLQGRVLDYRYNIANSKSKELYQKLGAQIEGMAFEISAPEKAELMRCKYCIKYELGICPHHVNPEVSGDASKAVEPLWLENGSKRFRLGFDCGKCEMIIFG
;
A
#
# COMPACT_ATOMS: atom_id res chain seq x y z
N CYS A 1 12.16 8.63 14.43
CA CYS A 1 11.74 10.05 14.48
C CYS A 1 10.91 10.23 15.75
N TYR A 2 11.29 11.20 16.58
CA TYR A 2 10.78 11.45 17.93
C TYR A 2 10.16 12.84 18.08
N ILE A 3 10.14 13.67 17.02
CA ILE A 3 9.61 15.04 17.04
C ILE A 3 8.19 15.08 17.61
N SER A 4 7.30 14.19 17.15
CA SER A 4 5.93 14.11 17.66
C SER A 4 5.88 13.80 19.16
N SER A 5 6.71 12.86 19.62
CA SER A 5 6.74 12.47 21.04
C SER A 5 7.23 13.62 21.91
N ARG A 6 8.29 14.32 21.50
CA ARG A 6 8.83 15.48 22.22
C ARG A 6 7.81 16.62 22.36
N LEU A 7 7.07 16.91 21.30
CA LEU A 7 6.20 18.09 21.27
C LEU A 7 4.80 17.86 21.81
N THR A 8 4.31 16.62 21.77
CA THR A 8 2.88 16.34 22.02
C THR A 8 2.66 15.16 22.96
N GLY A 9 3.71 14.46 23.40
CA GLY A 9 3.61 13.17 24.08
C GLY A 9 3.21 12.01 23.14
N ARG A 10 2.65 12.29 21.96
CA ARG A 10 2.19 11.26 21.00
C ARG A 10 3.36 10.67 20.22
N SER A 11 3.67 9.39 20.45
CA SER A 11 4.80 8.73 19.78
C SER A 11 4.46 8.14 18.42
N GLY A 12 5.34 8.34 17.45
CA GLY A 12 5.27 7.63 16.17
C GLY A 12 5.58 6.14 16.29
N ASN A 13 6.49 5.74 17.18
CA ASN A 13 6.83 4.33 17.43
C ASN A 13 5.70 3.56 18.10
N ARG A 14 4.79 4.26 18.79
CA ARG A 14 3.56 3.69 19.37
C ARG A 14 2.33 3.79 18.46
N GLY A 15 2.50 4.25 17.22
CA GLY A 15 1.37 4.39 16.30
C GLY A 15 0.43 5.54 16.65
N GLU A 16 0.92 6.61 17.29
CA GLU A 16 0.13 7.78 17.71
C GLU A 16 0.58 9.10 17.08
N CYS A 17 1.65 9.09 16.27
CA CYS A 17 2.23 10.26 15.58
C CYS A 17 1.22 11.35 15.21
N ALA A 18 1.48 12.59 15.62
CA ALA A 18 0.71 13.79 15.29
C ALA A 18 1.08 14.41 13.93
N GLN A 19 1.89 13.72 13.12
CA GLN A 19 2.28 14.11 11.76
C GLN A 19 2.93 15.51 11.67
N ILE A 20 3.78 15.87 12.64
CA ILE A 20 4.45 17.19 12.70
C ILE A 20 5.23 17.55 11.42
N CYS A 21 5.78 16.56 10.71
CA CYS A 21 6.45 16.76 9.43
C CYS A 21 5.54 17.28 8.30
N ARG A 22 4.21 17.26 8.50
CA ARG A 22 3.21 17.77 7.55
C ARG A 22 2.83 19.23 7.81
N ASN A 23 3.28 19.82 8.92
CA ASN A 23 3.05 21.23 9.21
C ASN A 23 3.90 22.12 8.31
N ASN A 24 3.46 23.37 8.16
CA ASN A 24 4.28 24.40 7.54
C ASN A 24 5.36 24.89 8.49
N PHE A 25 6.56 25.15 7.98
CA PHE A 25 7.68 25.70 8.73
C PHE A 25 8.28 26.88 7.98
N ASP A 26 8.86 27.79 8.74
CA ASP A 26 9.86 28.73 8.27
C ASP A 26 11.24 28.07 8.41
N LEU A 27 12.07 28.18 7.37
CA LEU A 27 13.48 27.81 7.40
C LEU A 27 14.29 29.10 7.47
N VAL A 28 15.02 29.28 8.57
CA VAL A 28 15.85 30.46 8.81
C VAL A 28 17.31 30.05 8.95
N ASN A 29 18.21 30.94 8.52
CA ASN A 29 19.65 30.77 8.69
C ASN A 29 20.13 31.30 10.05
N ASN A 30 21.42 31.14 10.34
CA ASN A 30 22.00 31.57 11.61
C ASN A 30 21.92 33.09 11.86
N ASN A 31 21.80 33.88 10.79
CA ASN A 31 21.69 35.34 10.85
C ASN A 31 20.23 35.82 10.96
N GLY A 32 19.26 34.91 11.09
CA GLY A 32 17.82 35.23 11.13
C GLY A 32 17.20 35.49 9.75
N GLY A 33 17.93 35.28 8.67
CA GLY A 33 17.42 35.43 7.31
C GLY A 33 16.49 34.27 6.91
N LEU A 34 15.31 34.61 6.39
CA LEU A 34 14.33 33.65 5.88
C LEU A 34 14.80 33.04 4.55
N ILE A 35 14.95 31.72 4.52
CA ILE A 35 15.28 30.96 3.31
C ILE A 35 13.98 30.49 2.62
N ALA A 36 13.04 29.94 3.38
CA ALA A 36 11.75 29.48 2.89
C ALA A 36 10.69 29.65 3.97
N GLY A 37 9.61 30.39 3.70
CA GLY A 37 8.58 30.69 4.69
C GLY A 37 7.27 29.93 4.48
N ASN A 38 6.65 29.49 5.58
CA ASN A 38 5.33 28.88 5.67
C ASN A 38 5.10 27.74 4.67
N LYS A 39 6.06 26.80 4.56
CA LYS A 39 5.99 25.67 3.62
C LYS A 39 6.06 24.33 4.35
N PRO A 40 5.45 23.25 3.82
CA PRO A 40 5.54 21.91 4.41
C PRO A 40 6.90 21.26 4.10
N LEU A 41 7.97 21.83 4.63
CA LEU A 41 9.36 21.53 4.28
C LEU A 41 9.79 20.11 4.63
N LEU A 42 9.09 19.40 5.52
CA LEU A 42 9.39 18.01 5.88
C LEU A 42 8.37 17.01 5.31
N SER A 43 7.44 17.48 4.47
CA SER A 43 6.39 16.65 3.91
C SER A 43 6.90 15.90 2.69
N LEU A 44 7.14 14.61 2.84
CA LEU A 44 7.62 13.77 1.74
C LEU A 44 6.49 13.19 0.89
N LYS A 45 6.80 12.92 -0.39
CA LYS A 45 6.09 11.99 -1.27
C LYS A 45 6.01 10.60 -0.63
N ASP A 46 5.04 9.81 -1.06
CA ASP A 46 4.83 8.46 -0.52
C ASP A 46 5.86 7.48 -1.13
N LEU A 47 6.42 6.61 -0.29
CA LEU A 47 7.34 5.57 -0.74
C LEU A 47 6.58 4.55 -1.60
N ASN A 48 7.03 4.34 -2.82
CA ASN A 48 6.50 3.32 -3.71
C ASN A 48 7.65 2.54 -4.34
N LEU A 49 7.76 1.27 -3.95
CA LEU A 49 8.79 0.35 -4.43
C LEU A 49 8.20 -0.78 -5.27
N ALA A 50 6.99 -0.61 -5.79
CA ALA A 50 6.30 -1.68 -6.51
C ALA A 50 7.09 -2.13 -7.77
N GLY A 51 7.73 -1.19 -8.46
CA GLY A 51 8.62 -1.50 -9.60
C GLY A 51 9.93 -2.21 -9.23
N LEU A 52 10.23 -2.33 -7.93
CA LEU A 52 11.44 -2.98 -7.40
C LEU A 52 11.15 -4.30 -6.68
N ILE A 53 9.90 -4.80 -6.73
CA ILE A 53 9.51 -6.05 -6.05
C ILE A 53 10.43 -7.23 -6.44
N PRO A 54 10.76 -7.48 -7.73
CA PRO A 54 11.67 -8.57 -8.09
C PRO A 54 13.05 -8.43 -7.43
N GLN A 55 13.63 -7.23 -7.43
CA GLN A 55 14.95 -6.96 -6.84
C GLN A 55 14.93 -7.13 -5.33
N LEU A 56 13.88 -6.65 -4.67
CA LEU A 56 13.71 -6.78 -3.22
C LEU A 56 13.52 -8.24 -2.81
N ALA A 57 12.74 -9.01 -3.57
CA ALA A 57 12.57 -10.45 -3.34
C ALA A 57 13.90 -11.21 -3.47
N ASN A 58 14.68 -10.91 -4.51
CA ASN A 58 16.02 -11.47 -4.71
C ASN A 58 17.03 -11.07 -3.64
N ALA A 59 16.84 -9.91 -2.98
CA ALA A 59 17.61 -9.51 -1.81
C ALA A 59 17.22 -10.29 -0.51
N GLY A 60 16.29 -11.23 -0.59
CA GLY A 60 15.82 -12.06 0.52
C GLY A 60 14.62 -11.48 1.27
N ILE A 61 13.98 -10.42 0.78
CA ILE A 61 12.79 -9.83 1.41
C ILE A 61 11.57 -10.66 1.03
N THR A 62 10.92 -11.25 2.04
CA THR A 62 9.75 -12.12 1.86
C THR A 62 8.45 -11.51 2.40
N SER A 63 8.53 -10.34 3.03
CA SER A 63 7.38 -9.64 3.61
C SER A 63 7.39 -8.16 3.23
N PHE A 64 6.38 -7.75 2.48
CA PHE A 64 6.17 -6.37 2.06
C PHE A 64 5.01 -5.76 2.85
N LYS A 65 5.26 -4.63 3.50
CA LYS A 65 4.24 -3.89 4.26
C LYS A 65 3.68 -2.74 3.43
N ILE A 66 2.35 -2.66 3.35
CA ILE A 66 1.62 -1.48 2.87
C ILE A 66 1.26 -0.59 4.06
N GLU A 67 1.47 0.72 3.95
CA GLU A 67 1.12 1.67 5.01
C GLU A 67 -0.36 2.09 4.90
N GLY A 68 -1.20 1.56 5.78
CA GLY A 68 -2.65 1.79 5.79
C GLY A 68 -3.17 2.69 6.92
N ARG A 69 -2.30 3.22 7.79
CA ARG A 69 -2.77 3.99 8.96
C ARG A 69 -3.43 5.29 8.52
N LEU A 70 -4.66 5.53 9.03
CA LEU A 70 -5.50 6.70 8.69
C LEU A 70 -5.82 6.80 7.19
N LYS A 71 -5.89 5.65 6.50
CA LYS A 71 -6.32 5.55 5.11
C LYS A 71 -7.76 5.06 5.04
N ASP A 72 -8.47 5.52 4.01
CA ASP A 72 -9.82 5.06 3.71
C ASP A 72 -9.82 3.67 3.08
N GLU A 73 -11.01 3.08 2.98
CA GLU A 73 -11.23 1.77 2.40
C GLU A 73 -10.79 1.72 0.92
N SER A 74 -11.05 2.79 0.17
CA SER A 74 -10.73 2.92 -1.25
C SER A 74 -9.22 2.82 -1.50
N TYR A 75 -8.41 3.53 -0.71
CA TYR A 75 -6.95 3.42 -0.72
C TYR A 75 -6.51 1.98 -0.44
N VAL A 76 -7.05 1.35 0.60
CA VAL A 76 -6.65 -0.02 0.97
C VAL A 76 -6.97 -1.01 -0.16
N LYS A 77 -8.20 -0.99 -0.69
CA LYS A 77 -8.60 -1.83 -1.83
C LYS A 77 -7.65 -1.65 -3.00
N ASN A 78 -7.44 -0.40 -3.40
CA ASN A 78 -6.65 -0.06 -4.57
C ASN A 78 -5.18 -0.48 -4.45
N ILE A 79 -4.52 -0.10 -3.35
CA ILE A 79 -3.08 -0.36 -3.16
C ILE A 79 -2.81 -1.84 -2.91
N VAL A 80 -3.67 -2.54 -2.17
CA VAL A 80 -3.53 -4.00 -1.99
C VAL A 80 -3.65 -4.71 -3.34
N ARG A 81 -4.65 -4.36 -4.15
CA ARG A 81 -4.83 -4.92 -5.49
C ARG A 81 -3.65 -4.61 -6.41
N TYR A 82 -3.11 -3.39 -6.36
CA TYR A 82 -1.93 -2.97 -7.12
C TYR A 82 -0.71 -3.85 -6.83
N TYR A 83 -0.33 -3.96 -5.54
CA TYR A 83 0.83 -4.76 -5.14
C TYR A 83 0.60 -6.26 -5.36
N ARG A 84 -0.64 -6.76 -5.19
CA ARG A 84 -0.97 -8.16 -5.47
C ARG A 84 -0.77 -8.50 -6.94
N LYS A 85 -1.24 -7.66 -7.87
CA LYS A 85 -1.05 -7.87 -9.31
C LYS A 85 0.44 -7.94 -9.70
N ILE A 86 1.26 -7.06 -9.12
CA ILE A 86 2.72 -7.05 -9.37
C ILE A 86 3.38 -8.30 -8.79
N THR A 87 3.00 -8.69 -7.58
CA THR A 87 3.58 -9.86 -6.92
C THR A 87 3.15 -11.15 -7.62
N ASP A 88 1.89 -11.28 -8.04
CA ASP A 88 1.42 -12.43 -8.83
C ASP A 88 2.19 -12.54 -10.14
N SER A 89 2.34 -11.43 -10.86
CA SER A 89 3.10 -11.42 -12.12
C SER A 89 4.56 -11.84 -11.93
N PHE A 90 5.19 -11.43 -10.83
CA PHE A 90 6.55 -11.86 -10.49
C PHE A 90 6.63 -13.35 -10.15
N LEU A 91 5.70 -13.88 -9.35
CA LEU A 91 5.66 -15.33 -9.01
C LEU A 91 5.29 -16.20 -10.22
N GLU A 92 4.60 -15.61 -11.20
CA GLU A 92 4.34 -16.27 -12.47
C GLU A 92 5.61 -16.39 -13.31
N SER A 93 6.47 -15.37 -13.31
CA SER A 93 7.72 -15.35 -14.09
C SER A 93 8.89 -16.07 -13.42
N ASP A 94 8.93 -16.13 -12.08
CA ASP A 94 10.02 -16.78 -11.33
C ASP A 94 9.49 -17.85 -10.36
N LYS A 95 9.70 -19.11 -10.71
CA LYS A 95 9.25 -20.29 -9.94
C LYS A 95 10.14 -20.65 -8.76
N SER A 96 11.26 -19.94 -8.56
CA SER A 96 12.07 -20.08 -7.35
C SER A 96 11.37 -19.46 -6.12
N PHE A 97 10.38 -18.60 -6.35
CA PHE A 97 9.55 -18.00 -5.31
C PHE A 97 8.14 -18.59 -5.31
N ALA A 98 7.51 -18.58 -4.13
CA ALA A 98 6.13 -19.01 -3.95
C ALA A 98 5.36 -18.02 -3.06
N LYS A 99 4.04 -17.90 -3.29
CA LYS A 99 3.16 -17.14 -2.41
C LYS A 99 2.98 -17.87 -1.07
N ALA A 100 2.94 -17.11 0.02
CA ALA A 100 2.57 -17.65 1.35
C ALA A 100 1.06 -17.84 1.54
N SER A 101 0.24 -17.25 0.66
CA SER A 101 -1.22 -17.27 0.72
C SER A 101 -1.82 -18.30 -0.23
N TYR A 102 -2.88 -18.96 0.19
CA TYR A 102 -3.70 -19.81 -0.68
C TYR A 102 -4.66 -18.99 -1.53
N GLY A 103 -5.09 -19.54 -2.66
CA GLY A 103 -6.09 -18.95 -3.53
C GLY A 103 -5.53 -17.90 -4.47
N THR A 104 -6.30 -17.61 -5.51
CA THR A 104 -5.99 -16.65 -6.55
C THR A 104 -7.17 -15.68 -6.68
N LEU A 105 -6.88 -14.42 -6.97
CA LEU A 105 -7.93 -13.43 -7.18
C LEU A 105 -8.48 -13.55 -8.61
N TYR A 106 -9.81 -13.53 -8.74
CA TYR A 106 -10.49 -13.53 -10.02
C TYR A 106 -11.35 -12.27 -10.21
N GLY A 107 -11.37 -11.78 -11.46
CA GLY A 107 -12.16 -10.59 -11.82
C GLY A 107 -11.70 -9.35 -11.07
N GLY A 108 -12.64 -8.42 -10.87
CA GLY A 108 -12.45 -7.19 -10.14
C GLY A 108 -11.93 -6.02 -10.98
N PHE A 109 -11.63 -4.92 -10.30
CA PHE A 109 -11.16 -3.67 -10.91
C PHE A 109 -9.67 -3.68 -11.28
N THR A 110 -9.30 -2.73 -12.14
CA THR A 110 -7.89 -2.42 -12.43
C THR A 110 -7.37 -1.37 -11.46
N PRO A 111 -6.35 -1.67 -10.64
CA PRO A 111 -5.86 -0.74 -9.63
C PRO A 111 -5.16 0.46 -10.28
N ARG A 112 -5.43 1.65 -9.76
CA ARG A 112 -4.92 2.95 -10.20
C ARG A 112 -4.41 3.74 -9.00
N PRO A 113 -3.17 3.51 -8.51
CA PRO A 113 -2.66 4.12 -7.28
C PRO A 113 -2.79 5.65 -7.21
N GLN A 114 -2.79 6.31 -8.38
CA GLN A 114 -2.92 7.75 -8.55
C GLN A 114 -4.32 8.28 -8.18
N ASN A 115 -5.35 7.44 -8.27
CA ASN A 115 -6.76 7.83 -8.13
C ASN A 115 -7.25 7.77 -6.68
N THR A 116 -6.45 7.20 -5.77
CA THR A 116 -6.66 7.26 -4.31
C THR A 116 -5.62 8.16 -3.67
N PHE A 117 -5.81 8.49 -2.39
CA PHE A 117 -4.91 9.37 -1.65
C PHE A 117 -3.44 9.03 -1.89
N ASN A 118 -2.69 10.00 -2.42
CA ASN A 118 -1.23 9.97 -2.49
C ASN A 118 -0.69 11.40 -2.51
N ARG A 119 0.59 11.57 -2.17
CA ARG A 119 1.30 12.86 -2.25
C ARG A 119 2.35 12.85 -3.37
N GLY A 120 2.09 12.12 -4.45
CA GLY A 120 3.10 11.68 -5.38
C GLY A 120 3.94 10.53 -4.81
N PHE A 121 4.72 9.91 -5.68
CA PHE A 121 5.51 8.73 -5.35
C PHE A 121 7.01 9.00 -5.46
N THR A 122 7.79 8.29 -4.64
CA THR A 122 9.25 8.25 -4.72
C THR A 122 9.77 6.86 -4.36
N THR A 123 10.87 6.46 -4.98
CA THR A 123 11.68 5.29 -4.60
C THR A 123 12.71 5.65 -3.51
N LEU A 124 12.75 6.91 -3.07
CA LEU A 124 13.81 7.49 -2.28
C LEU A 124 15.18 7.28 -2.95
N PHE A 125 16.01 6.40 -2.37
CA PHE A 125 17.32 5.99 -2.90
C PHE A 125 17.39 4.49 -3.23
N ALA A 126 16.26 3.78 -3.23
CA ALA A 126 16.27 2.32 -3.43
C ALA A 126 16.81 1.90 -4.80
N ASP A 127 16.76 2.79 -5.79
CA ASP A 127 17.30 2.62 -7.14
C ASP A 127 18.66 3.33 -7.35
N GLY A 128 19.26 3.84 -6.27
CA GLY A 128 20.51 4.60 -6.29
C GLY A 128 20.41 6.02 -6.86
N LYS A 129 19.22 6.48 -7.27
CA LYS A 129 19.04 7.80 -7.88
C LYS A 129 18.52 8.80 -6.85
N ARG A 130 19.07 10.02 -6.86
CA ARG A 130 18.47 11.13 -6.10
C ARG A 130 17.39 11.81 -6.93
N GLY A 131 16.31 12.22 -6.29
CA GLY A 131 15.26 13.03 -6.90
C GLY A 131 14.61 13.95 -5.88
N MET A 132 13.59 14.68 -6.31
CA MET A 132 12.76 15.46 -5.40
C MET A 132 11.81 14.55 -4.61
N TRP A 133 11.98 14.53 -3.30
CA TRP A 133 11.19 13.73 -2.39
C TRP A 133 10.20 14.54 -1.59
N ASN A 134 10.32 15.87 -1.53
CA ASN A 134 9.30 16.72 -0.95
C ASN A 134 8.00 16.67 -1.81
N SER A 135 6.83 16.70 -1.16
CA SER A 135 5.52 16.65 -1.82
C SER A 135 5.05 18.01 -2.38
N GLY A 136 5.91 19.03 -2.38
CA GLY A 136 5.59 20.39 -2.83
C GLY A 136 4.68 21.14 -1.86
N SER A 137 3.94 22.13 -2.38
CA SER A 137 3.15 23.09 -1.60
C SER A 137 1.92 22.49 -0.90
N SER A 138 1.53 21.26 -1.19
CA SER A 138 0.37 20.61 -0.57
C SER A 138 0.78 19.49 0.38
N ALA A 139 0.62 19.71 1.69
CA ALA A 139 0.64 18.63 2.68
C ALA A 139 -0.57 17.67 2.56
N LYS A 140 -1.58 18.05 1.78
CA LYS A 140 -2.77 17.25 1.43
C LYS A 140 -2.54 16.51 0.11
N GLY A 141 -3.15 15.34 -0.06
CA GLY A 141 -3.07 14.59 -1.32
C GLY A 141 -3.81 15.34 -2.42
N THR A 142 -3.08 15.74 -3.46
CA THR A 142 -3.64 16.43 -4.65
C THR A 142 -4.25 15.45 -5.63
N GLY A 143 -3.82 14.18 -5.60
CA GLY A 143 -4.27 13.11 -6.49
C GLY A 143 -3.65 13.20 -7.88
N GLU A 144 -4.37 12.70 -8.89
CA GLU A 144 -3.88 12.58 -10.27
C GLU A 144 -3.79 13.94 -10.96
N LYS A 145 -2.65 14.26 -11.57
CA LYS A 145 -2.51 15.48 -12.38
C LYS A 145 -3.27 15.32 -13.69
N LEU A 146 -4.27 16.17 -13.91
CA LEU A 146 -5.10 16.14 -15.11
C LEU A 146 -4.58 17.09 -16.19
N GLY A 147 -4.20 18.31 -15.81
CA GLY A 147 -3.78 19.33 -16.79
C GLY A 147 -3.65 20.73 -16.21
N ILE A 148 -3.96 21.73 -17.03
CA ILE A 148 -3.86 23.15 -16.71
C ILE A 148 -5.19 23.83 -17.07
N VAL A 149 -5.62 24.76 -16.20
CA VAL A 149 -6.77 25.64 -16.44
C VAL A 149 -6.46 26.63 -17.56
N LYS A 150 -7.28 26.63 -18.61
CA LYS A 150 -7.07 27.43 -19.83
C LYS A 150 -7.84 28.73 -19.79
N ASP A 151 -9.14 28.70 -19.53
CA ASP A 151 -9.97 29.91 -19.47
C ASP A 151 -10.91 29.83 -18.27
N VAL A 152 -11.28 30.99 -17.74
CA VAL A 152 -12.07 31.13 -16.51
C VAL A 152 -13.15 32.19 -16.75
N SER A 153 -14.38 31.84 -16.41
CA SER A 153 -15.55 32.71 -16.50
C SER A 153 -16.53 32.41 -15.37
N PHE A 154 -17.66 33.12 -15.37
CA PHE A 154 -18.75 32.88 -14.44
C PHE A 154 -20.04 32.63 -15.21
N ASP A 155 -20.87 31.72 -14.72
CA ASP A 155 -22.22 31.51 -15.23
C ASP A 155 -23.15 32.67 -14.83
N LYS A 156 -24.40 32.63 -15.33
CA LYS A 156 -25.44 33.64 -15.03
C LYS A 156 -25.78 33.77 -13.54
N HIS A 157 -25.37 32.83 -12.70
CA HIS A 157 -25.59 32.81 -11.25
C HIS A 157 -24.33 33.19 -10.45
N GLY A 158 -23.25 33.58 -11.13
CA GLY A 158 -21.97 33.93 -10.53
C GLY A 158 -21.16 32.72 -10.06
N ASN A 159 -21.42 31.51 -10.59
CA ASN A 159 -20.61 30.34 -10.30
C ASN A 159 -19.47 30.20 -11.32
N LEU A 160 -18.32 29.75 -10.83
CA LEU A 160 -17.09 29.54 -11.57
C LEU A 160 -17.31 28.46 -12.64
N VAL A 161 -16.94 28.83 -13.86
CA VAL A 161 -16.81 27.95 -15.01
C VAL A 161 -15.38 28.06 -15.52
N PHE A 162 -14.74 26.92 -15.83
CA PHE A 162 -13.41 26.96 -16.41
C PHE A 162 -13.21 25.87 -17.46
N SER A 163 -12.35 26.15 -18.43
CA SER A 163 -11.87 25.18 -19.42
C SER A 163 -10.51 24.63 -19.01
N HIS A 164 -10.18 23.42 -19.46
CA HIS A 164 -8.89 22.79 -19.22
C HIS A 164 -8.34 22.09 -20.46
N ASN A 165 -7.08 21.65 -20.39
CA ASN A 165 -6.46 20.81 -21.44
C ASN A 165 -6.21 19.36 -21.02
N SER A 166 -6.90 18.86 -19.98
CA SER A 166 -6.80 17.45 -19.58
C SER A 166 -7.08 16.51 -20.76
N GLY A 167 -6.17 15.55 -20.97
CA GLY A 167 -6.42 14.39 -21.84
C GLY A 167 -7.17 13.26 -21.13
N ILE A 168 -7.40 13.38 -19.82
CA ILE A 168 -8.13 12.43 -19.00
C ILE A 168 -9.55 12.95 -18.81
N ARG A 169 -10.53 12.08 -19.07
CA ARG A 169 -11.97 12.38 -18.98
C ARG A 169 -12.38 12.69 -17.55
N ILE A 170 -12.99 13.85 -17.30
CA ILE A 170 -13.60 14.27 -16.03
C ILE A 170 -15.10 14.04 -16.09
N VAL A 171 -15.71 13.57 -15.00
CA VAL A 171 -17.14 13.27 -14.94
C VAL A 171 -17.87 14.04 -13.84
N ASN A 172 -19.21 14.10 -13.95
CA ASN A 172 -20.06 14.78 -12.98
C ASN A 172 -19.91 14.15 -11.59
N GLY A 173 -19.42 14.96 -10.66
CA GLY A 173 -19.23 14.63 -9.25
C GLY A 173 -17.79 14.31 -8.86
N ASP A 174 -16.83 14.34 -9.79
CA ASP A 174 -15.39 14.26 -9.46
C ASP A 174 -14.99 15.39 -8.50
N GLY A 175 -14.06 15.07 -7.59
CA GLY A 175 -13.37 16.04 -6.76
C GLY A 175 -12.11 16.52 -7.47
N LEU A 176 -11.99 17.83 -7.58
CA LEU A 176 -10.90 18.49 -8.26
C LEU A 176 -10.08 19.30 -7.24
N CYS A 177 -8.79 19.42 -7.51
CA CYS A 177 -7.87 20.22 -6.73
C CYS A 177 -7.10 21.14 -7.68
N ILE A 178 -7.21 22.45 -7.44
CA ILE A 178 -6.49 23.48 -8.17
C ILE A 178 -5.29 23.92 -7.34
N VAL A 179 -4.11 23.93 -7.96
CA VAL A 179 -2.91 24.53 -7.38
C VAL A 179 -2.57 25.76 -8.22
N THR A 180 -2.66 26.93 -7.60
CA THR A 180 -2.38 28.20 -8.26
C THR A 180 -0.88 28.42 -8.45
N PRO A 181 -0.44 29.35 -9.32
CA PRO A 181 0.98 29.64 -9.53
C PRO A 181 1.73 30.08 -8.26
N ASP A 182 1.05 30.75 -7.33
CA ASP A 182 1.56 31.13 -6.01
C ASP A 182 1.48 30.00 -4.96
N GLY A 183 1.00 28.82 -5.34
CA GLY A 183 1.02 27.61 -4.52
C GLY A 183 -0.19 27.45 -3.59
N ILE A 184 -1.23 28.27 -3.73
CA ILE A 184 -2.49 28.11 -3.00
C ILE A 184 -3.24 26.90 -3.54
N VAL A 185 -3.76 26.09 -2.63
CA VAL A 185 -4.50 24.86 -2.93
C VAL A 185 -5.99 25.08 -2.70
N GLN A 186 -6.81 24.89 -3.72
CA GLN A 186 -8.26 25.01 -3.65
C GLN A 186 -8.94 23.72 -4.10
N GLY A 187 -9.81 23.17 -3.25
CA GLY A 187 -10.69 22.05 -3.61
C GLY A 187 -11.93 22.57 -4.33
N LEU A 188 -12.35 21.86 -5.38
CA LEU A 188 -13.56 22.10 -6.17
C LEU A 188 -14.29 20.78 -6.42
N ARG A 189 -15.57 20.85 -6.78
CA ARG A 189 -16.32 19.71 -7.31
C ARG A 189 -16.71 19.99 -8.76
N ALA A 190 -16.56 19.01 -9.63
CA ALA A 190 -17.11 19.06 -10.97
C ALA A 190 -18.63 18.83 -10.89
N ASN A 191 -19.43 19.89 -10.81
CA ASN A 191 -20.89 19.76 -10.77
C ASN A 191 -21.42 19.28 -12.12
N VAL A 192 -20.94 19.90 -13.20
CA VAL A 192 -21.18 19.47 -14.57
C VAL A 192 -19.86 19.48 -15.33
N ALA A 193 -19.49 18.36 -15.94
CA ALA A 193 -18.35 18.20 -16.82
C ALA A 193 -18.86 18.01 -18.26
N GLN A 194 -18.58 18.97 -19.13
CA GLN A 194 -18.96 18.96 -20.54
C GLN A 194 -17.71 19.08 -21.40
N GLY A 195 -17.20 17.95 -21.89
CA GLY A 195 -15.94 17.91 -22.62
C GLY A 195 -14.79 18.42 -21.77
N ASN A 196 -14.22 19.57 -22.16
CA ASN A 196 -13.13 20.22 -21.46
C ASN A 196 -13.56 21.41 -20.59
N VAL A 197 -14.87 21.64 -20.45
CA VAL A 197 -15.44 22.73 -19.64
C VAL A 197 -16.07 22.14 -18.38
N ILE A 198 -15.72 22.73 -17.24
CA ILE A 198 -16.22 22.34 -15.93
C ILE A 198 -17.04 23.49 -15.34
N TYR A 199 -18.27 23.17 -14.98
CA TYR A 199 -19.15 24.03 -14.20
C TYR A 199 -19.09 23.60 -12.75
N THR A 200 -18.96 24.57 -11.85
CA THR A 200 -18.88 24.35 -10.40
C THR A 200 -19.94 25.19 -9.68
N ASN A 201 -20.12 24.97 -8.37
CA ASN A 201 -20.89 25.88 -7.50
C ASN A 201 -19.98 26.86 -6.72
N HIS A 202 -18.69 26.97 -7.08
CA HIS A 202 -17.77 27.88 -6.41
C HIS A 202 -17.96 29.30 -6.94
N ARG A 203 -17.93 30.30 -6.05
CA ARG A 203 -18.10 31.72 -6.44
C ARG A 203 -16.79 32.51 -6.49
N LYS A 204 -15.66 31.88 -6.19
CA LYS A 204 -14.33 32.50 -6.23
C LYS A 204 -13.66 32.17 -7.55
N SER A 205 -13.06 33.19 -8.17
CA SER A 205 -12.24 32.99 -9.37
C SER A 205 -10.98 32.18 -9.05
N ILE A 206 -10.42 31.55 -10.08
CA ILE A 206 -9.12 30.88 -10.02
C ILE A 206 -8.19 31.47 -11.09
N PRO A 207 -6.88 31.57 -10.86
CA PRO A 207 -5.95 32.07 -11.87
C PRO A 207 -5.87 31.15 -13.10
N LYS A 208 -5.86 31.75 -14.30
CA LYS A 208 -5.47 31.03 -15.53
C LYS A 208 -4.06 30.48 -15.39
N GLY A 209 -3.82 29.29 -15.94
CA GLY A 209 -2.52 28.61 -15.80
C GLY A 209 -2.37 27.80 -14.52
N SER A 210 -3.36 27.80 -13.62
CA SER A 210 -3.36 26.93 -12.45
C SER A 210 -3.36 25.45 -12.85
N VAL A 211 -2.67 24.62 -12.07
CA VAL A 211 -2.58 23.19 -12.31
C VAL A 211 -3.82 22.49 -11.76
N LEU A 212 -4.44 21.65 -12.58
CA LEU A 212 -5.64 20.90 -12.27
C LEU A 212 -5.27 19.44 -11.90
N TYR A 213 -5.75 19.00 -10.75
CA TYR A 213 -5.66 17.64 -10.25
C TYR A 213 -7.04 17.06 -9.95
N ARG A 214 -7.14 15.72 -9.90
CA ARG A 214 -8.29 14.97 -9.40
C ARG A 214 -7.94 14.30 -8.08
N ASN A 215 -8.62 14.69 -7.00
CA ASN A 215 -8.44 14.11 -5.68
C ASN A 215 -9.57 13.15 -5.27
N TYR A 216 -10.63 13.05 -6.08
CA TYR A 216 -11.70 12.06 -5.93
C TYR A 216 -12.23 11.67 -7.33
N ASP A 217 -12.15 10.39 -7.66
CA ASP A 217 -12.57 9.83 -8.94
C ASP A 217 -13.88 9.06 -8.77
N LYS A 218 -15.01 9.67 -9.15
CA LYS A 218 -16.33 9.10 -8.85
C LYS A 218 -16.57 7.77 -9.55
N GLU A 219 -16.14 7.64 -10.80
CA GLU A 219 -16.29 6.39 -11.55
C GLU A 219 -15.43 5.28 -10.93
N PHE A 220 -14.21 5.60 -10.49
CA PHE A 220 -13.36 4.63 -9.82
C PHE A 220 -13.90 4.21 -8.45
N GLU A 221 -14.40 5.13 -7.64
CA GLU A 221 -15.02 4.79 -6.36
C GLU A 221 -16.21 3.84 -6.55
N LYS A 222 -17.07 4.11 -7.55
CA LYS A 222 -18.16 3.19 -7.92
C LYS A 222 -17.64 1.82 -8.37
N GLU A 223 -16.54 1.78 -9.11
CA GLU A 223 -15.88 0.53 -9.52
C GLU A 223 -15.37 -0.26 -8.30
N LEU A 224 -14.76 0.42 -7.32
CA LEU A 224 -14.27 -0.19 -6.06
C LEU A 224 -15.41 -0.74 -5.18
N GLU A 225 -16.60 -0.17 -5.29
CA GLU A 225 -17.80 -0.66 -4.60
C GLU A 225 -18.43 -1.86 -5.31
N THR A 226 -18.48 -1.85 -6.65
CA THR A 226 -19.32 -2.79 -7.42
C THR A 226 -18.55 -3.92 -8.09
N ASN A 227 -17.23 -3.79 -8.26
CA ASN A 227 -16.38 -4.73 -8.99
C ASN A 227 -15.19 -5.18 -8.13
N MET A 228 -15.47 -5.69 -6.93
CA MET A 228 -14.45 -6.27 -6.06
C MET A 228 -14.00 -7.64 -6.57
N PRO A 229 -12.69 -7.95 -6.53
CA PRO A 229 -12.20 -9.27 -6.90
C PRO A 229 -12.63 -10.32 -5.87
N GLU A 230 -12.87 -11.53 -6.35
CA GLU A 230 -13.16 -12.69 -5.49
C GLU A 230 -11.89 -13.52 -5.31
N ARG A 231 -11.66 -13.99 -4.07
CA ARG A 231 -10.61 -14.98 -3.81
C ARG A 231 -11.18 -16.37 -4.07
N VAL A 232 -10.54 -17.09 -4.97
CA VAL A 232 -10.92 -18.45 -5.36
C VAL A 232 -9.80 -19.41 -5.01
N MET A 233 -10.14 -20.53 -4.38
CA MET A 233 -9.21 -21.58 -4.03
C MET A 233 -9.39 -22.81 -4.91
N GLU A 234 -8.30 -23.47 -5.26
CA GLU A 234 -8.41 -24.76 -5.96
C GLU A 234 -8.78 -25.86 -4.96
N ALA A 235 -9.69 -26.74 -5.37
CA ALA A 235 -9.97 -27.99 -4.69
C ALA A 235 -10.01 -29.17 -5.67
N ARG A 236 -9.26 -30.22 -5.37
CA ARG A 236 -9.20 -31.44 -6.17
C ARG A 236 -10.27 -32.40 -5.71
N ILE A 237 -11.04 -32.95 -6.65
CA ILE A 237 -12.09 -33.95 -6.40
C ILE A 237 -11.64 -35.29 -6.97
N VAL A 238 -11.77 -36.35 -6.19
CA VAL A 238 -11.75 -37.74 -6.62
C VAL A 238 -13.20 -38.22 -6.63
N PHE A 239 -13.68 -38.65 -7.80
CA PHE A 239 -15.04 -39.16 -7.96
C PHE A 239 -14.99 -40.67 -8.12
N GLN A 240 -15.71 -41.39 -7.26
CA GLN A 240 -15.84 -42.84 -7.29
C GLN A 240 -17.31 -43.26 -7.29
N SER A 241 -17.67 -44.24 -8.12
CA SER A 241 -19.02 -44.78 -8.18
C SER A 241 -18.97 -46.30 -8.33
N VAL A 242 -19.58 -47.01 -7.37
CA VAL A 242 -19.67 -48.47 -7.35
C VAL A 242 -21.08 -48.87 -6.93
N GLY A 243 -21.80 -49.59 -7.80
CA GLY A 243 -23.23 -49.79 -7.61
C GLY A 243 -23.92 -48.43 -7.45
N ASP A 244 -24.85 -48.32 -6.51
CA ASP A 244 -25.59 -47.06 -6.25
C ASP A 244 -24.89 -46.14 -5.24
N ARG A 245 -23.69 -46.49 -4.81
CA ARG A 245 -22.89 -45.70 -3.88
C ARG A 245 -21.91 -44.82 -4.66
N ILE A 246 -22.02 -43.51 -4.46
CA ILE A 246 -21.19 -42.49 -5.09
C ILE A 246 -20.43 -41.76 -3.99
N VAL A 247 -19.10 -41.72 -4.11
CA VAL A 247 -18.20 -41.06 -3.16
C VAL A 247 -17.45 -39.96 -3.88
N LEU A 248 -17.43 -38.77 -3.29
CA LEU A 248 -16.64 -37.65 -3.75
C LEU A 248 -15.73 -37.18 -2.62
N ASP A 249 -14.45 -37.49 -2.73
CA ASP A 249 -13.42 -36.96 -1.85
C ASP A 249 -12.87 -35.66 -2.42
N ALA A 250 -12.78 -34.62 -1.59
CA ALA A 250 -12.24 -33.34 -2.01
C ALA A 250 -11.12 -32.87 -1.08
N GLN A 251 -10.06 -32.33 -1.67
CA GLN A 251 -8.97 -31.68 -0.96
C GLN A 251 -8.70 -30.29 -1.52
N SER A 252 -8.79 -29.24 -0.70
CA SER A 252 -8.41 -27.88 -1.10
C SER A 252 -6.92 -27.60 -0.93
N GLU A 253 -6.42 -26.58 -1.63
CA GLU A 253 -5.00 -26.21 -1.62
C GLU A 253 -4.46 -25.79 -0.23
N ASP A 254 -5.32 -25.40 0.71
CA ASP A 254 -4.95 -25.14 2.11
C ASP A 254 -4.89 -26.40 2.98
N GLY A 255 -5.10 -27.57 2.38
CA GLY A 255 -4.94 -28.88 3.00
C GLY A 255 -6.20 -29.47 3.63
N LYS A 256 -7.33 -28.77 3.59
CA LYS A 256 -8.61 -29.29 4.09
C LYS A 256 -9.09 -30.47 3.25
N ARG A 257 -9.63 -31.50 3.91
CA ARG A 257 -10.18 -32.71 3.28
C ARG A 257 -11.61 -32.96 3.73
N VAL A 258 -12.47 -33.37 2.80
CA VAL A 258 -13.87 -33.77 3.06
C VAL A 258 -14.25 -34.94 2.15
N SER A 259 -15.21 -35.76 2.60
CA SER A 259 -15.81 -36.83 1.82
C SER A 259 -17.32 -36.63 1.79
N LEU A 260 -17.92 -36.67 0.60
CA LEU A 260 -19.37 -36.70 0.41
C LEU A 260 -19.78 -38.08 -0.11
N VAL A 261 -20.72 -38.72 0.58
CA VAL A 261 -21.30 -39.99 0.16
C VAL A 261 -22.77 -39.78 -0.22
N LYS A 262 -23.14 -40.25 -1.40
CA LYS A 262 -24.53 -40.27 -1.89
C LYS A 262 -24.90 -41.70 -2.25
N GLU A 263 -26.12 -42.10 -1.89
CA GLU A 263 -26.74 -43.33 -2.35
C GLU A 263 -27.84 -42.97 -3.34
N SER A 264 -27.63 -43.27 -4.62
CA SER A 264 -28.54 -42.89 -5.69
C SER A 264 -28.42 -43.84 -6.87
N SER A 265 -29.56 -44.36 -7.31
CA SER A 265 -29.64 -45.23 -8.47
C SER A 265 -29.82 -44.41 -9.75
N PHE A 266 -28.97 -44.65 -10.74
CA PHE A 266 -29.02 -44.00 -12.04
C PHE A 266 -28.92 -45.02 -13.16
N GLU A 267 -29.60 -44.73 -14.27
CA GLU A 267 -29.54 -45.56 -15.47
C GLU A 267 -28.15 -45.57 -16.10
N THR A 268 -27.84 -46.66 -16.81
CA THR A 268 -26.62 -46.76 -17.61
C THR A 268 -26.64 -45.71 -18.71
N ALA A 269 -25.51 -45.04 -18.94
CA ALA A 269 -25.42 -44.02 -19.97
C ALA A 269 -25.54 -44.64 -21.36
N LYS A 270 -26.36 -44.04 -22.23
CA LYS A 270 -26.44 -44.40 -23.66
C LYS A 270 -25.15 -44.03 -24.41
N ASP A 271 -24.46 -42.98 -23.96
CA ASP A 271 -23.19 -42.51 -24.49
C ASP A 271 -22.21 -42.34 -23.32
N SER A 272 -21.22 -43.22 -23.28
CA SER A 272 -20.27 -43.32 -22.16
C SER A 272 -19.39 -42.08 -22.04
N GLU A 273 -18.81 -41.63 -23.16
CA GLU A 273 -17.90 -40.48 -23.18
C GLU A 273 -18.64 -39.19 -22.84
N ARG A 274 -19.85 -39.00 -23.38
CA ARG A 274 -20.66 -37.82 -23.06
C ARG A 274 -21.04 -37.79 -21.58
N ALA A 275 -21.36 -38.93 -20.97
CA ALA A 275 -21.68 -39.01 -19.55
C ALA A 275 -20.46 -38.71 -18.67
N LYS A 276 -19.28 -39.25 -19.01
CA LYS A 276 -18.02 -38.92 -18.33
C LYS A 276 -17.73 -37.42 -18.45
N MET A 277 -17.80 -36.85 -19.64
CA MET A 277 -17.56 -35.42 -19.87
C MET A 277 -18.58 -34.54 -19.12
N ALA A 278 -19.82 -34.98 -18.93
CA ALA A 278 -20.78 -34.26 -18.11
C ALA A 278 -20.33 -34.13 -16.65
N VAL A 279 -19.71 -35.18 -16.08
CA VAL A 279 -19.13 -35.14 -14.73
C VAL A 279 -18.02 -34.09 -14.64
N TYR A 280 -17.03 -34.14 -15.54
CA TYR A 280 -15.95 -33.14 -15.59
C TYR A 280 -16.50 -31.72 -15.78
N ASN A 281 -17.44 -31.52 -16.71
CA ASN A 281 -18.00 -30.21 -17.03
C ASN A 281 -18.80 -29.59 -15.88
N GLN A 282 -19.49 -30.40 -15.06
CA GLN A 282 -20.28 -29.86 -13.94
C GLN A 282 -19.46 -29.77 -12.65
N LEU A 283 -18.64 -30.78 -12.33
CA LEU A 283 -17.89 -30.79 -11.08
C LEU A 283 -16.75 -29.77 -11.07
N GLN A 284 -16.10 -29.47 -12.21
CA GLN A 284 -15.00 -28.49 -12.26
C GLN A 284 -15.44 -27.01 -12.23
N LYS A 285 -16.75 -26.75 -12.14
CA LYS A 285 -17.29 -25.37 -12.01
C LYS A 285 -17.04 -24.83 -10.60
N ARG A 286 -17.31 -23.54 -10.40
CA ARG A 286 -17.18 -22.89 -9.09
C ARG A 286 -18.40 -23.11 -8.18
N ALA A 287 -18.16 -23.41 -6.91
CA ALA A 287 -19.14 -23.27 -5.82
C ALA A 287 -18.45 -22.70 -4.59
N GLY A 288 -19.12 -21.77 -3.91
CA GLY A 288 -18.56 -21.07 -2.76
C GLY A 288 -17.23 -20.42 -3.11
N LEU A 289 -16.23 -20.62 -2.25
CA LEU A 289 -14.86 -20.11 -2.45
C LEU A 289 -14.00 -20.96 -3.40
N TYR A 290 -14.51 -22.07 -3.95
CA TYR A 290 -13.68 -23.05 -4.63
C TYR A 290 -13.92 -23.13 -6.14
N LYS A 291 -12.82 -23.30 -6.89
CA LYS A 291 -12.81 -23.84 -8.25
C LYS A 291 -12.31 -25.27 -8.15
N PHE A 292 -13.11 -26.21 -8.64
CA PHE A 292 -12.77 -27.61 -8.53
C PHE A 292 -12.00 -28.13 -9.74
N VAL A 293 -11.19 -29.15 -9.52
CA VAL A 293 -10.49 -29.92 -10.56
C VAL A 293 -10.75 -31.39 -10.28
N VAL A 294 -11.25 -32.14 -11.27
CA VAL A 294 -11.45 -33.59 -11.09
C VAL A 294 -10.10 -34.26 -11.29
N ALA A 295 -9.50 -34.71 -10.19
CA ALA A 295 -8.20 -35.37 -10.18
C ALA A 295 -8.30 -36.82 -10.68
N SER A 296 -9.35 -37.53 -10.30
CA SER A 296 -9.67 -38.86 -10.84
C SER A 296 -11.17 -39.08 -10.93
N TYR A 297 -11.54 -39.96 -11.86
CA TYR A 297 -12.91 -40.40 -12.11
C TYR A 297 -12.89 -41.90 -12.31
N GLU A 298 -13.46 -42.63 -11.35
CA GLU A 298 -13.48 -44.09 -11.30
C GLU A 298 -14.92 -44.56 -11.16
N THR A 299 -15.34 -45.49 -12.01
CA THR A 299 -16.70 -46.03 -11.97
C THR A 299 -16.68 -47.49 -12.38
N ASP A 300 -17.46 -48.33 -11.70
CA ASP A 300 -17.67 -49.73 -12.10
C ASP A 300 -18.48 -49.84 -13.40
N LYS A 301 -19.46 -48.94 -13.59
CA LYS A 301 -20.29 -48.83 -14.78
C LYS A 301 -20.61 -47.37 -15.07
N GLN A 302 -20.47 -46.97 -16.34
CA GLN A 302 -20.80 -45.59 -16.74
C GLN A 302 -22.31 -45.32 -16.65
N LYS A 303 -22.71 -44.49 -15.70
CA LYS A 303 -24.10 -44.06 -15.48
C LYS A 303 -24.35 -42.65 -16.01
N PHE A 304 -25.62 -42.35 -16.28
CA PHE A 304 -26.07 -41.00 -16.59
C PHE A 304 -26.36 -40.24 -15.29
N TYR A 305 -25.45 -39.36 -14.88
CA TYR A 305 -25.64 -38.50 -13.72
C TYR A 305 -26.38 -37.21 -14.12
N PRO A 306 -27.58 -36.94 -13.56
CA PRO A 306 -28.29 -35.69 -13.84
C PRO A 306 -27.45 -34.46 -13.48
N VAL A 307 -27.57 -33.39 -14.28
CA VAL A 307 -26.86 -32.13 -14.03
C VAL A 307 -27.24 -31.52 -12.67
N SER A 308 -28.49 -31.69 -12.24
CA SER A 308 -28.96 -31.27 -10.91
C SER A 308 -28.18 -31.96 -9.79
N PHE A 309 -28.04 -33.29 -9.87
CA PHE A 309 -27.29 -34.10 -8.90
C PHE A 309 -25.81 -33.69 -8.81
N LEU A 310 -25.14 -33.53 -9.96
CA LEU A 310 -23.73 -33.10 -9.99
C LEU A 310 -23.55 -31.67 -9.42
N ASN A 311 -24.50 -30.77 -9.69
CA ASN A 311 -24.49 -29.43 -9.12
C ASN A 311 -24.74 -29.42 -7.62
N GLU A 312 -25.61 -30.30 -7.12
CA GLU A 312 -25.87 -30.47 -5.69
C GLU A 312 -24.62 -30.98 -4.97
N CYS A 313 -24.03 -32.08 -5.45
CA CYS A 313 -22.81 -32.65 -4.89
C CYS A 313 -21.67 -31.62 -4.80
N ARG A 314 -21.47 -30.84 -5.87
CA ARG A 314 -20.45 -29.78 -5.91
C ARG A 314 -20.71 -28.66 -4.88
N ARG A 315 -21.98 -28.28 -4.67
CA ARG A 315 -22.35 -27.25 -3.67
C ARG A 315 -22.17 -27.79 -2.25
N GLU A 316 -22.54 -29.04 -2.01
CA GLU A 316 -22.36 -29.69 -0.71
C GLU A 316 -20.88 -29.85 -0.34
N ILE A 317 -20.03 -30.30 -1.27
CA ILE A 317 -18.57 -30.36 -1.04
C ILE A 317 -18.01 -28.99 -0.68
N ALA A 318 -18.41 -27.94 -1.42
CA ALA A 318 -17.97 -26.57 -1.11
C ALA A 318 -18.39 -26.15 0.31
N ALA A 319 -19.65 -26.43 0.70
CA ALA A 319 -20.16 -26.14 2.03
C ALA A 319 -19.40 -26.91 3.12
N LEU A 320 -19.08 -28.19 2.90
CA LEU A 320 -18.29 -29.01 3.82
C LEU A 320 -16.86 -28.47 4.00
N LEU A 321 -16.21 -28.00 2.93
CA LEU A 321 -14.90 -27.37 3.00
C LEU A 321 -14.93 -26.01 3.76
N GLU A 322 -16.07 -25.32 3.76
CA GLU A 322 -16.27 -24.04 4.44
C GLU A 322 -16.61 -24.19 5.93
N CYS A 323 -17.42 -25.17 6.32
CA CYS A 323 -17.99 -25.29 7.67
C CYS A 323 -17.01 -25.72 8.77
N GLY A 324 -15.73 -25.91 8.46
CA GLY A 324 -14.69 -26.24 9.44
C GLY A 324 -14.69 -27.70 9.91
N GLN A 325 -15.56 -28.56 9.36
CA GLN A 325 -15.54 -30.02 9.55
C GLN A 325 -14.40 -30.72 8.78
N ALA A 326 -13.64 -29.97 8.01
CA ALA A 326 -12.49 -30.49 7.30
C ALA A 326 -11.34 -30.80 8.27
N GLU A 327 -10.72 -31.96 8.08
CA GLU A 327 -9.43 -32.25 8.71
C GLU A 327 -8.43 -31.19 8.26
N THR A 328 -7.88 -30.43 9.21
CA THR A 328 -6.92 -29.37 8.91
C THR A 328 -5.51 -29.95 8.95
N GLY A 329 -4.80 -29.87 7.82
CA GLY A 329 -3.36 -30.05 7.84
C GLY A 329 -2.73 -29.05 8.80
N THR A 330 -1.78 -29.49 9.63
CA THR A 330 -0.99 -28.58 10.47
C THR A 330 -0.33 -27.54 9.57
N ARG A 331 -0.74 -26.28 9.71
CA ARG A 331 0.00 -25.15 9.14
C ARG A 331 1.42 -25.28 9.70
N PRO A 332 2.48 -25.39 8.88
CA PRO A 332 3.82 -25.23 9.38
C PRO A 332 3.92 -23.76 9.80
N TYR A 333 3.53 -23.48 11.04
CA TYR A 333 3.96 -22.28 11.72
C TYR A 333 5.46 -22.29 11.59
N PHE A 334 6.06 -21.24 11.01
CA PHE A 334 7.50 -21.14 10.82
C PHE A 334 8.18 -21.71 12.06
N SER A 335 8.76 -22.89 11.90
CA SER A 335 9.45 -23.56 12.98
C SER A 335 10.51 -22.59 13.45
N SER A 336 10.51 -22.34 14.75
CA SER A 336 11.45 -21.54 15.54
C SER A 336 12.64 -21.00 14.74
N VAL A 337 12.84 -19.66 14.75
CA VAL A 337 14.10 -19.03 14.33
C VAL A 337 15.25 -19.90 14.82
N PRO A 338 16.14 -20.41 13.93
CA PRO A 338 17.16 -21.35 14.33
C PRO A 338 17.97 -20.79 15.50
N ALA A 339 18.06 -21.55 16.61
CA ALA A 339 18.78 -21.13 17.82
C ALA A 339 20.25 -20.74 17.56
N LYS A 340 20.82 -21.18 16.43
CA LYS A 340 22.18 -20.84 15.97
C LYS A 340 22.44 -19.33 15.85
N THR A 341 21.44 -18.51 15.51
CA THR A 341 21.64 -17.07 15.29
C THR A 341 21.98 -16.30 16.57
N LEU A 342 21.60 -16.81 17.74
CA LEU A 342 21.84 -16.15 19.04
C LEU A 342 23.24 -16.40 19.61
N GLN A 343 24.00 -17.38 19.10
CA GLN A 343 25.32 -17.73 19.66
C GLN A 343 26.42 -16.71 19.29
N ASN A 344 26.28 -16.00 18.16
CA ASN A 344 27.35 -15.17 17.60
C ASN A 344 27.45 -13.74 18.17
N LYS A 345 26.69 -13.39 19.22
CA LYS A 345 26.67 -12.06 19.88
C LYS A 345 26.99 -10.87 18.92
N PRO A 346 26.17 -10.64 17.89
CA PRO A 346 26.50 -9.73 16.79
C PRO A 346 26.62 -8.26 17.20
N LEU A 347 26.21 -7.89 18.42
CA LEU A 347 26.26 -6.54 18.95
C LEU A 347 27.33 -6.36 20.03
N GLN A 348 28.26 -7.32 20.16
CA GLN A 348 29.37 -7.23 21.12
C GLN A 348 30.12 -5.89 20.99
N GLY A 349 30.27 -5.18 22.11
CA GLY A 349 30.95 -3.87 22.18
C GLY A 349 30.12 -2.69 21.66
N ARG A 350 28.86 -2.89 21.25
CA ARG A 350 27.95 -1.80 20.90
C ARG A 350 27.28 -1.26 22.17
N VAL A 351 27.26 0.06 22.28
CA VAL A 351 26.49 0.79 23.29
C VAL A 351 25.22 1.31 22.63
N LEU A 352 24.06 0.92 23.18
CA LEU A 352 22.74 1.26 22.65
C LEU A 352 22.06 2.27 23.55
N ASP A 353 21.46 3.27 22.94
CA ASP A 353 20.67 4.31 23.60
C ASP A 353 19.20 4.27 23.16
N TYR A 354 18.48 5.35 23.46
CA TYR A 354 17.07 5.52 23.14
C TYR A 354 16.73 5.31 21.66
N ARG A 355 17.71 5.41 20.74
CA ARG A 355 17.50 5.26 19.30
C ARG A 355 17.19 3.82 18.88
N TYR A 356 17.48 2.84 19.75
CA TYR A 356 17.25 1.42 19.50
C TYR A 356 15.88 0.91 19.99
N ASN A 357 15.02 1.82 20.48
CA ASN A 357 13.63 1.53 20.86
C ASN A 357 13.49 0.38 21.88
N ILE A 358 14.40 0.34 22.86
CA ILE A 358 14.41 -0.64 23.94
C ILE A 358 13.31 -0.26 24.95
N ALA A 359 12.10 -0.77 24.75
CA ALA A 359 10.91 -0.30 25.44
C ALA A 359 10.50 -1.13 26.67
N ASN A 360 11.06 -2.34 26.84
CA ASN A 360 10.70 -3.24 27.95
C ASN A 360 11.83 -4.22 28.30
N SER A 361 11.65 -4.95 29.40
CA SER A 361 12.63 -5.93 29.92
C SER A 361 12.99 -7.01 28.89
N LYS A 362 12.02 -7.54 28.12
CA LYS A 362 12.27 -8.57 27.09
C LYS A 362 13.17 -8.05 25.97
N SER A 363 12.91 -6.83 25.48
CA SER A 363 13.77 -6.21 24.46
C SER A 363 15.18 -5.94 24.99
N LYS A 364 15.28 -5.48 26.25
CA LYS A 364 16.55 -5.24 26.93
C LYS A 364 17.38 -6.52 27.02
N GLU A 365 16.76 -7.60 27.52
CA GLU A 365 17.38 -8.91 27.65
C GLU A 365 17.85 -9.46 26.29
N LEU A 366 17.04 -9.29 25.24
CA LEU A 366 17.40 -9.72 23.88
C LEU A 366 18.67 -9.01 23.40
N TYR A 367 18.73 -7.68 23.48
CA TYR A 367 19.91 -6.92 23.04
C TYR A 367 21.16 -7.26 23.87
N GLN A 368 21.01 -7.50 25.17
CA GLN A 368 22.12 -7.94 26.04
C GLN A 368 22.61 -9.34 25.68
N LYS A 369 21.69 -10.28 25.40
CA LYS A 369 22.04 -11.62 24.89
C LYS A 369 22.80 -11.56 23.57
N LEU A 370 22.48 -10.57 22.73
CA LEU A 370 23.20 -10.29 21.48
C LEU A 370 24.55 -9.55 21.70
N GLY A 371 24.94 -9.23 22.93
CA GLY A 371 26.26 -8.67 23.28
C GLY A 371 26.29 -7.16 23.51
N ALA A 372 25.15 -6.47 23.48
CA ALA A 372 25.11 -5.01 23.58
C ALA A 372 25.09 -4.50 25.03
N GLN A 373 25.75 -3.37 25.28
CA GLN A 373 25.57 -2.55 26.49
C GLN A 373 24.41 -1.57 26.27
N ILE A 374 23.57 -1.38 27.28
CA ILE A 374 22.36 -0.55 27.18
C ILE A 374 22.48 0.62 28.14
N GLU A 375 22.51 1.83 27.60
CA GLU A 375 22.61 3.09 28.35
C GLU A 375 21.33 3.91 28.32
N GLY A 376 20.47 3.70 27.32
CA GLY A 376 19.21 4.42 27.17
C GLY A 376 18.05 3.51 26.86
N MET A 377 16.95 3.70 27.58
CA MET A 377 15.65 3.10 27.22
C MET A 377 15.03 3.89 26.06
N ALA A 378 14.00 3.32 25.43
CA ALA A 378 13.24 3.97 24.38
C ALA A 378 12.83 5.41 24.77
N PHE A 379 12.77 6.29 23.78
CA PHE A 379 12.52 7.72 23.99
C PHE A 379 11.23 7.99 24.79
N GLU A 380 10.20 7.18 24.61
CA GLU A 380 8.91 7.28 25.30
C GLU A 380 8.95 6.87 26.77
N ILE A 381 10.05 6.26 27.22
CA ILE A 381 10.28 5.84 28.61
C ILE A 381 11.17 6.84 29.32
N SER A 382 12.29 7.21 28.69
CA SER A 382 13.27 8.13 29.27
C SER A 382 13.90 8.97 28.15
N ALA A 383 13.19 10.02 27.74
CA ALA A 383 13.69 10.95 26.75
C ALA A 383 14.87 11.77 27.33
N PRO A 384 16.03 11.82 26.66
CA PRO A 384 17.08 12.77 27.03
C PRO A 384 16.58 14.20 26.88
N GLU A 385 17.13 15.15 27.64
CA GLU A 385 16.81 16.58 27.49
C GLU A 385 17.22 17.08 26.09
N LYS A 386 18.49 16.91 25.73
CA LYS A 386 19.02 17.19 24.39
C LYS A 386 19.05 15.90 23.57
N ALA A 387 18.29 15.84 22.48
CA ALA A 387 18.17 14.62 21.69
C ALA A 387 18.21 14.89 20.19
N GLU A 388 18.75 13.92 19.44
CA GLU A 388 18.45 13.75 18.02
C GLU A 388 16.99 13.30 17.90
N LEU A 389 16.13 14.19 17.41
CA LEU A 389 14.72 13.89 17.23
C LEU A 389 14.47 13.20 15.90
N MET A 390 15.22 13.53 14.85
CA MET A 390 15.07 12.88 13.54
C MET A 390 16.42 12.83 12.84
N ARG A 391 16.69 11.70 12.19
CA ARG A 391 17.82 11.52 11.27
C ARG A 391 17.27 10.87 10.01
N CYS A 392 17.60 11.42 8.84
CA CYS A 392 17.10 10.90 7.57
C CYS A 392 18.04 11.23 6.40
N LYS A 393 17.91 10.47 5.31
CA LYS A 393 18.58 10.75 4.03
C LYS A 393 17.95 11.91 3.24
N TYR A 394 16.74 12.31 3.63
CA TYR A 394 16.09 13.50 3.09
C TYR A 394 16.86 14.73 3.54
N CYS A 395 17.18 15.63 2.62
CA CYS A 395 17.96 16.82 2.92
C CYS A 395 17.30 18.06 2.34
N ILE A 396 16.85 18.97 3.22
CA ILE A 396 16.22 20.24 2.85
C ILE A 396 17.10 21.09 1.94
N LYS A 397 18.44 21.04 2.12
CA LYS A 397 19.34 21.82 1.27
C LYS A 397 19.27 21.40 -0.19
N TYR A 398 19.19 20.09 -0.46
CA TYR A 398 19.08 19.60 -1.83
C TYR A 398 17.73 19.94 -2.45
N GLU A 399 16.65 19.80 -1.68
CA GLU A 399 15.30 20.12 -2.15
C GLU A 399 15.12 21.60 -2.49
N LEU A 400 15.83 22.48 -1.79
CA LEU A 400 15.82 23.92 -2.03
C LEU A 400 16.91 24.39 -3.02
N GLY A 401 17.68 23.48 -3.60
CA GLY A 401 18.76 23.84 -4.54
C GLY A 401 19.96 24.55 -3.91
N ILE A 402 20.15 24.45 -2.59
CA ILE A 402 21.21 25.10 -1.81
C ILE A 402 22.25 24.10 -1.27
N CYS A 403 22.29 22.87 -1.79
CA CYS A 403 23.25 21.85 -1.38
C CYS A 403 24.63 22.13 -2.03
N PRO A 404 25.73 22.18 -1.26
CA PRO A 404 27.05 22.49 -1.81
C PRO A 404 27.68 21.33 -2.60
N HIS A 405 27.22 20.09 -2.40
CA HIS A 405 27.81 18.90 -3.02
C HIS A 405 27.01 18.33 -4.20
N HIS A 406 25.70 18.64 -4.27
CA HIS A 406 24.80 18.04 -5.25
C HIS A 406 23.85 19.08 -5.80
N VAL A 407 23.86 19.25 -7.12
CA VAL A 407 22.94 20.13 -7.83
C VAL A 407 21.59 19.43 -7.99
N ASN A 408 20.52 20.14 -7.67
CA ASN A 408 19.16 19.71 -8.02
C ASN A 408 18.79 20.37 -9.35
N PRO A 409 18.60 19.60 -10.44
CA PRO A 409 18.32 20.17 -11.76
C PRO A 409 16.93 20.81 -11.87
N GLU A 410 16.01 20.47 -10.96
CA GLU A 410 14.62 20.96 -10.99
C GLU A 410 14.44 22.28 -10.22
N VAL A 411 15.40 22.67 -9.37
CA VAL A 411 15.30 23.83 -8.49
C VAL A 411 16.63 24.56 -8.40
N SER A 412 16.63 25.85 -8.70
CA SER A 412 17.77 26.74 -8.47
C SER A 412 17.59 27.48 -7.14
N GLY A 413 18.52 27.27 -6.22
CA GLY A 413 18.55 27.91 -4.90
C GLY A 413 19.78 28.78 -4.72
N ASP A 414 19.67 29.81 -3.89
CA ASP A 414 20.80 30.65 -3.52
C ASP A 414 21.54 30.05 -2.32
N ALA A 415 22.64 29.35 -2.60
CA ALA A 415 23.47 28.70 -1.59
C ALA A 415 24.08 29.69 -0.59
N SER A 416 24.25 30.97 -0.95
CA SER A 416 24.77 32.00 -0.03
C SER A 416 23.84 32.25 1.17
N LYS A 417 22.55 31.93 1.03
CA LYS A 417 21.56 32.06 2.10
C LYS A 417 21.64 30.95 3.15
N ALA A 418 22.36 29.86 2.87
CA ALA A 418 22.42 28.66 3.70
C ALA A 418 23.45 28.73 4.85
N VAL A 419 23.61 29.91 5.48
CA VAL A 419 24.55 30.11 6.59
C VAL A 419 24.11 29.28 7.81
N GLU A 420 24.90 28.25 8.14
CA GLU A 420 24.61 27.31 9.21
C GLU A 420 24.91 27.84 10.62
N PRO A 421 24.27 27.29 11.67
CA PRO A 421 23.18 26.30 11.63
C PRO A 421 21.88 26.86 11.04
N LEU A 422 21.13 25.97 10.37
CA LEU A 422 19.78 26.27 9.91
C LEU A 422 18.75 25.88 10.98
N TRP A 423 17.61 26.56 11.00
CA TRP A 423 16.55 26.33 11.97
C TRP A 423 15.19 26.18 11.29
N LEU A 424 14.38 25.23 11.77
CA LEU A 424 12.97 25.12 11.43
C LEU A 424 12.12 25.76 12.52
N GLU A 425 11.25 26.68 12.13
CA GLU A 425 10.38 27.43 13.03
C GLU A 425 8.90 27.20 12.67
N ASN A 426 8.07 26.97 13.69
CA ASN A 426 6.62 26.85 13.57
C ASN A 426 5.98 27.39 14.86
N GLY A 427 5.53 28.64 14.83
CA GLY A 427 5.05 29.33 16.03
C GLY A 427 6.14 29.39 17.10
N SER A 428 5.85 28.89 18.31
CA SER A 428 6.82 28.84 19.42
C SER A 428 7.86 27.72 19.32
N LYS A 429 7.78 26.86 18.29
CA LYS A 429 8.66 25.69 18.14
C LYS A 429 9.85 26.03 17.26
N ARG A 430 11.05 25.69 17.70
CA ARG A 430 12.30 25.93 16.99
C ARG A 430 13.20 24.71 17.05
N PHE A 431 13.62 24.18 15.90
CA PHE A 431 14.47 22.99 15.80
C PHE A 431 15.77 23.31 15.07
N ARG A 432 16.90 22.94 15.65
CA ARG A 432 18.20 23.08 14.99
C ARG A 432 18.39 21.98 13.97
N LEU A 433 18.83 22.32 12.77
CA LEU A 433 19.26 21.37 11.76
C LEU A 433 20.77 21.14 11.84
N GLY A 434 21.19 19.89 11.72
CA GLY A 434 22.56 19.51 11.43
C GLY A 434 22.64 18.67 10.17
N PHE A 435 23.79 18.70 9.51
CA PHE A 435 24.01 18.03 8.24
C PHE A 435 25.32 17.23 8.30
N ASP A 436 25.21 15.92 8.10
CA ASP A 436 26.37 15.07 7.83
C ASP A 436 26.44 14.89 6.31
N CYS A 437 27.11 15.83 5.65
CA CYS A 437 27.23 15.86 4.20
C CYS A 437 27.98 14.63 3.65
N GLY A 438 28.94 14.07 4.40
CA GLY A 438 29.66 12.86 4.01
C GLY A 438 28.76 11.63 3.92
N LYS A 439 27.72 11.55 4.78
CA LYS A 439 26.71 10.47 4.74
C LYS A 439 25.41 10.85 4.03
N CYS A 440 25.31 12.07 3.50
CA CYS A 440 24.07 12.64 2.97
C CYS A 440 22.90 12.52 3.97
N GLU A 441 23.13 12.91 5.22
CA GLU A 441 22.12 12.86 6.29
C GLU A 441 21.78 14.24 6.83
N MET A 442 20.50 14.46 7.09
CA MET A 442 19.99 15.59 7.86
C MET A 442 19.54 15.11 9.22
N ILE A 443 19.89 15.90 10.24
CA ILE A 443 19.54 15.65 11.64
C ILE A 443 18.73 16.84 12.14
N ILE A 444 17.64 16.55 12.85
CA ILE A 444 16.83 17.54 13.56
C ILE A 444 17.04 17.33 15.05
N PHE A 445 17.56 18.35 15.72
CA PHE A 445 17.72 18.40 17.17
C PHE A 445 16.60 19.22 17.77
N GLY A 446 16.21 18.89 19.01
CA GLY A 446 15.31 19.76 19.76
C GLY A 446 15.21 19.39 21.22
#